data_AF-A0A224XCP1-F1
#
_entry.id   AF-A0A224XCP1-F1
#
_cell.length_a   1.000
_cell.length_b   1.000
_cell.length_c   1.000
_cell.angle_alpha   90.00
_cell.angle_beta   90.00
_cell.angle_gamma   90.00
#
_symmetry.space_group_name_H-M   'P 1'
#
loop_
_entity.id
_entity.type
_entity.pdbx_description
1 polymer ?
#
loop_
_entity_poly.entity_id
_entity_poly.type
_entity_poly.pdbx_seq_one_letter_code
_entity_poly.pdbx_strand_id
1 'polypeptide(L)'
;IIFQEIPLARELSETNDNDELDDDNLDDSDKLTGDNVVIIMLRGLNRDWRQPVAFHLTKGKIKSDDLATLLRELIISVLEISFKVVAVVFNKKESYIETISLLNSESLFSVEEDDRPSNIDVVEADNNRDSYPEAPNKSESNQLRNITQKKPIWTSGYVLHLRNNEISLLYNPTNLLRVVRNKWLTYDISFAENGKVKQASWNHIMKLYSADEGNEDTKFCPKLTQHHVVIDEIDKGSLRCCTQVFSQRVSSIMRCLAKLGVFGSDNSATDTADLILFFDKLFDSFNGTNNNPDRGKPLRCSVKAGSPHKDFWRSASTILSSMRFMTPFKEESTVFNLWLTTLGSMHRLCDRLLKQRGLNNIPLGHLNCDPLETFNSFLLNQDAFTIRPTYEMFRESFKTLLFSGDFMNEDMNSYQIHQLDSLRSYIYDEQTKALLEI
;
A
#
# COMPACT_ATOMS: atom_id res chain seq x y z
N ILE A 1 1.00 4.41 11.14
CA ILE A 1 2.33 4.89 10.72
C ILE A 1 2.39 4.76 9.20
N ILE A 2 2.80 5.82 8.52
CA ILE A 2 3.04 5.81 7.07
C ILE A 2 4.46 6.33 6.83
N PHE A 3 5.12 5.83 5.79
CA PHE A 3 6.47 6.28 5.47
C PHE A 3 6.71 6.24 3.96
N GLN A 4 7.68 7.04 3.52
CA GLN A 4 8.13 7.07 2.14
C GLN A 4 9.60 7.43 2.06
N GLU A 5 10.28 6.81 1.12
CA GLU A 5 11.62 7.18 0.70
C GLU A 5 11.55 8.16 -0.48
N ILE A 6 12.22 9.30 -0.36
CA ILE A 6 12.28 10.41 -1.32
C ILE A 6 13.74 10.56 -1.78
N PRO A 7 14.02 10.48 -3.08
CA PRO A 7 15.36 10.76 -3.60
C PRO A 7 15.64 12.27 -3.57
N LEU A 8 16.83 12.63 -3.11
CA LEU A 8 17.30 14.02 -3.06
C LEU A 8 18.09 14.39 -4.31
N ALA A 9 18.13 15.68 -4.63
CA ALA A 9 19.06 16.24 -5.60
C ALA A 9 20.49 16.24 -5.03
N ARG A 10 21.49 16.03 -5.88
CA ARG A 10 22.90 16.22 -5.48
C ARG A 10 23.19 17.72 -5.46
N GLU A 11 23.64 18.24 -4.33
CA GLU A 11 24.20 19.58 -4.26
C GLU A 11 25.67 19.53 -4.73
N LEU A 12 26.01 20.35 -5.72
CA LEU A 12 27.40 20.73 -6.00
C LEU A 12 27.70 21.86 -5.02
N SER A 13 28.53 21.62 -4.02
CA SER A 13 29.01 22.70 -3.15
C SER A 13 29.96 23.58 -3.97
N GLU A 14 29.45 24.66 -4.57
CA GLU A 14 30.28 25.80 -4.95
C GLU A 14 30.41 26.69 -3.71
N THR A 15 31.45 26.45 -2.91
CA THR A 15 31.91 27.46 -1.96
C THR A 15 32.58 28.56 -2.78
N ASN A 16 31.87 29.66 -3.01
CA ASN A 16 32.51 30.93 -3.32
C ASN A 16 33.09 31.47 -2.01
N ASP A 17 34.24 30.94 -1.61
CA ASP A 17 35.05 31.53 -0.56
C ASP A 17 35.72 32.79 -1.13
N ASN A 18 35.05 33.92 -0.93
CA ASN A 18 35.65 35.23 -0.81
C ASN A 18 34.82 36.01 0.19
N ASP A 19 35.01 35.70 1.47
CA ASP A 19 35.06 36.69 2.54
C ASP A 19 35.79 36.03 3.72
N GLU A 20 37.04 36.45 3.89
CA GLU A 20 37.87 36.16 5.07
C GLU A 20 37.14 36.60 6.34
N LEU A 21 36.89 35.68 7.28
CA LEU A 21 37.11 35.91 8.70
C LEU A 21 37.41 34.56 9.38
N ASP A 22 38.61 34.50 9.96
CA ASP A 22 39.18 33.40 10.74
C ASP A 22 38.20 32.82 11.78
N ASP A 23 37.91 31.51 11.68
CA ASP A 23 37.68 30.65 12.85
C ASP A 23 38.09 29.20 12.52
N ASP A 24 39.36 28.90 12.77
CA ASP A 24 40.01 27.59 12.62
C ASP A 24 39.48 26.56 13.66
N ASN A 25 38.20 26.18 13.66
CA ASN A 25 37.69 25.09 14.52
C ASN A 25 36.34 24.45 14.15
N LEU A 26 35.96 24.40 12.88
CA LEU A 26 34.86 23.52 12.44
C LEU A 26 35.42 22.44 11.51
N ASP A 27 35.52 21.25 12.08
CA ASP A 27 35.95 20.02 11.42
C ASP A 27 35.13 19.82 10.13
N ASP A 28 35.82 19.79 9.00
CA ASP A 28 35.30 19.71 7.62
C ASP A 28 34.76 18.28 7.30
N SER A 29 34.21 17.58 8.30
CA SER A 29 33.97 16.14 8.31
C SER A 29 32.49 15.70 8.26
N ASP A 30 31.52 16.62 8.38
CA ASP A 30 30.08 16.29 8.36
C ASP A 30 29.32 16.81 7.10
N LYS A 31 29.94 16.69 5.92
CA LYS A 31 29.18 16.79 4.65
C LYS A 31 28.17 15.64 4.58
N LEU A 32 26.91 15.95 4.86
CA LEU A 32 25.77 15.05 4.82
C LEU A 32 25.70 14.24 3.51
N THR A 33 26.15 12.98 3.53
CA THR A 33 26.38 12.17 2.30
C THR A 33 25.17 11.40 1.77
N GLY A 34 23.96 11.67 2.26
CA GLY A 34 22.73 10.99 1.87
C GLY A 34 22.14 11.52 0.56
N ASP A 35 21.76 10.62 -0.36
CA ASP A 35 21.06 10.97 -1.62
C ASP A 35 19.58 10.55 -1.62
N ASN A 36 19.11 9.99 -0.50
CA ASN A 36 17.72 9.65 -0.24
C ASN A 36 17.36 10.00 1.21
N VAL A 37 16.08 10.28 1.45
CA VAL A 37 15.52 10.49 2.78
C VAL A 37 14.27 9.64 2.98
N VAL A 38 14.21 8.90 4.09
CA VAL A 38 13.02 8.18 4.52
C VAL A 38 12.27 9.07 5.50
N ILE A 39 11.15 9.65 5.06
CA ILE A 39 10.24 10.41 5.92
C ILE A 39 9.18 9.50 6.54
N ILE A 40 8.86 9.76 7.80
CA ILE A 40 7.89 9.02 8.58
C ILE A 40 6.84 9.98 9.12
N MET A 41 5.57 9.63 8.92
CA MET A 41 4.43 10.35 9.47
C MET A 41 3.52 9.44 10.30
N LEU A 42 3.01 10.01 11.39
CA LEU A 42 1.85 9.47 12.08
C LEU A 42 0.58 10.00 11.43
N ARG A 43 -0.45 9.17 11.39
CA ARG A 43 -1.77 9.52 10.88
C ARG A 43 -2.83 8.95 11.81
N GLY A 44 -3.76 9.79 12.22
CA GLY A 44 -4.91 9.39 13.00
C GLY A 44 -5.85 8.51 12.19
N LEU A 45 -6.27 7.39 12.77
CA LEU A 45 -7.28 6.53 12.14
C LEU A 45 -8.69 7.07 12.38
N ASN A 46 -9.05 7.36 13.63
CA ASN A 46 -10.41 7.80 13.98
C ASN A 46 -10.64 9.31 13.82
N ARG A 47 -9.55 10.09 13.81
CA ARG A 47 -9.55 11.54 13.61
C ARG A 47 -8.59 11.85 12.47
N ASP A 48 -8.94 12.80 11.61
CA ASP A 48 -8.11 13.16 10.47
C ASP A 48 -7.00 14.12 10.90
N TRP A 49 -5.93 13.59 11.48
CA TRP A 49 -4.71 14.35 11.76
C TRP A 49 -3.50 13.61 11.22
N ARG A 50 -2.43 14.34 10.92
CA ARG A 50 -1.21 13.80 10.33
C ARG A 50 -0.02 14.62 10.78
N GLN A 51 1.05 13.96 11.19
CA GLN A 51 2.24 14.64 11.69
C GLN A 51 3.50 13.94 11.20
N PRO A 52 4.44 14.65 10.54
CA PRO A 52 5.80 14.15 10.42
C PRO A 52 6.44 14.05 11.80
N VAL A 53 7.05 12.90 12.08
CA VAL A 53 7.68 12.61 13.38
C VAL A 53 9.16 12.28 13.24
N ALA A 54 9.60 11.81 12.09
CA ALA A 54 10.98 11.42 11.86
C ALA A 54 11.36 11.56 10.40
N PHE A 55 12.67 11.70 10.16
CA PHE A 55 13.26 11.32 8.89
C PHE A 55 14.62 10.65 9.13
N HIS A 56 15.06 9.85 8.16
CA HIS A 56 16.37 9.18 8.19
C HIS A 56 17.04 9.29 6.83
N LEU A 57 18.30 9.72 6.79
CA LEU A 57 19.06 9.90 5.55
C LEU A 57 19.77 8.61 5.18
N THR A 58 19.72 8.25 3.89
CA THR A 58 20.36 7.05 3.38
C THR A 58 21.17 7.34 2.14
N LYS A 59 22.26 6.58 1.98
CA LYS A 59 23.03 6.53 0.74
C LYS A 59 22.52 5.37 -0.10
N GLY A 60 21.89 5.68 -1.20
CA GLY A 60 21.07 4.77 -1.99
C GLY A 60 19.78 4.39 -1.27
N LYS A 61 19.18 3.31 -1.78
CA LYS A 61 17.94 2.77 -1.24
C LYS A 61 18.15 2.20 0.16
N ILE A 62 17.26 2.52 1.10
CA ILE A 62 17.31 1.94 2.45
C ILE A 62 17.28 0.40 2.38
N LYS A 63 18.17 -0.25 3.14
CA LYS A 63 18.21 -1.72 3.21
C LYS A 63 17.03 -2.25 4.02
N SER A 64 16.63 -3.48 3.74
CA SER A 64 15.48 -4.12 4.39
C SER A 64 15.66 -4.24 5.91
N ASP A 65 16.87 -4.60 6.37
CA ASP A 65 17.25 -4.72 7.78
C ASP A 65 17.18 -3.36 8.49
N ASP A 66 17.84 -2.34 7.93
CA ASP A 66 17.87 -0.98 8.49
C ASP A 66 16.44 -0.42 8.63
N LEU A 67 15.58 -0.63 7.62
CA LEU A 67 14.19 -0.21 7.68
C LEU A 67 13.38 -1.01 8.73
N ALA A 68 13.64 -2.31 8.91
CA ALA A 68 12.96 -3.11 9.92
C ALA A 68 13.31 -2.61 11.33
N THR A 69 14.59 -2.33 11.58
CA THR A 69 15.07 -1.73 12.84
C THR A 69 14.42 -0.37 13.09
N LEU A 70 14.50 0.53 12.11
CA LEU A 70 13.91 1.87 12.19
C LEU A 70 12.41 1.83 12.49
N LEU A 71 11.64 0.97 11.80
CA LEU A 71 10.21 0.83 12.03
C LEU A 71 9.90 0.26 13.42
N ARG A 72 10.70 -0.69 13.91
CA ARG A 72 10.50 -1.28 15.24
C ARG A 72 10.72 -0.25 16.34
N GLU A 73 11.83 0.48 16.29
CA GLU A 73 12.15 1.53 17.25
C GLU A 73 11.08 2.60 17.26
N LEU A 74 10.67 3.08 16.08
CA LEU A 74 9.58 4.05 15.97
C LEU A 74 8.27 3.52 16.57
N ILE A 75 7.86 2.29 16.27
CA ILE A 75 6.63 1.71 16.84
C ILE A 75 6.74 1.68 18.36
N ILE A 76 7.88 1.28 18.89
CA ILE A 76 8.16 1.25 20.33
C ILE A 76 7.99 2.65 20.95
N SER A 77 8.65 3.66 20.40
CA SER A 77 8.57 5.04 20.89
C SER A 77 7.14 5.59 20.82
N VAL A 78 6.41 5.30 19.74
CA VAL A 78 5.00 5.73 19.57
C VAL A 78 4.09 5.05 20.60
N LEU A 79 4.34 3.79 20.93
CA LEU A 79 3.59 3.09 21.98
C LEU A 79 3.90 3.66 23.37
N GLU A 80 5.13 4.10 23.63
CA GLU A 80 5.55 4.70 24.92
C GLU A 80 4.87 6.05 25.17
N ILE A 81 4.61 6.83 24.12
CA ILE A 81 3.86 8.10 24.23
C ILE A 81 2.34 7.90 24.26
N SER A 82 1.86 6.69 24.63
CA SER A 82 0.45 6.32 24.80
C SER A 82 -0.41 6.33 23.52
N PHE A 83 0.18 6.42 22.33
CA PHE A 83 -0.57 6.22 21.09
C PHE A 83 -0.74 4.72 20.81
N LYS A 84 -1.93 4.37 20.32
CA LYS A 84 -2.19 3.01 19.85
C LYS A 84 -1.79 2.87 18.39
N VAL A 85 -0.71 2.16 18.12
CA VAL A 85 -0.32 1.80 16.75
C VAL A 85 -1.18 0.63 16.28
N VAL A 86 -1.99 0.85 15.24
CA VAL A 86 -2.87 -0.18 14.68
C VAL A 86 -2.43 -0.70 13.32
N ALA A 87 -1.67 0.11 12.57
CA ALA A 87 -1.19 -0.26 11.25
C ALA A 87 0.08 0.51 10.83
N VAL A 88 0.86 -0.15 9.97
CA VAL A 88 1.97 0.43 9.18
C VAL A 88 1.63 0.30 7.71
N VAL A 89 1.69 1.40 6.95
CA VAL A 89 1.40 1.42 5.51
C VAL A 89 2.68 1.63 4.71
N PHE A 90 3.00 0.65 3.88
CA PHE A 90 4.17 0.59 3.02
C PHE A 90 3.84 1.24 1.66
N ASN A 91 4.50 2.37 1.34
CA ASN A 91 4.21 3.08 0.09
C ASN A 91 4.75 2.32 -1.14
N LYS A 92 6.00 1.85 -1.15
CA LYS A 92 6.64 1.24 -2.34
C LYS A 92 6.53 -0.30 -2.39
N LYS A 93 6.50 -0.83 -3.61
CA LYS A 93 5.92 -2.13 -3.98
C LYS A 93 6.74 -3.39 -3.63
N GLU A 94 8.07 -3.37 -3.76
CA GLU A 94 8.84 -4.62 -3.88
C GLU A 94 9.92 -4.82 -2.81
N SER A 95 10.43 -3.76 -2.17
CA SER A 95 11.52 -3.89 -1.17
C SER A 95 11.10 -4.37 0.21
N TYR A 96 9.80 -4.42 0.49
CA TYR A 96 9.37 -4.53 1.89
C TYR A 96 8.82 -5.89 2.27
N ILE A 97 8.80 -6.87 1.35
CA ILE A 97 8.50 -8.26 1.71
C ILE A 97 9.56 -8.77 2.70
N GLU A 98 10.84 -8.52 2.39
CA GLU A 98 11.96 -8.86 3.24
C GLU A 98 11.90 -8.10 4.57
N THR A 99 11.69 -6.77 4.56
CA THR A 99 11.46 -5.98 5.78
C THR A 99 10.33 -6.55 6.64
N ILE A 100 9.20 -6.95 6.04
CA ILE A 100 8.07 -7.55 6.77
C ILE A 100 8.47 -8.90 7.37
N SER A 101 9.24 -9.71 6.64
CA SER A 101 9.78 -10.97 7.15
C SER A 101 10.67 -10.75 8.38
N LEU A 102 11.57 -9.76 8.30
CA LEU A 102 12.50 -9.39 9.37
C LEU A 102 11.79 -8.81 10.60
N LEU A 103 10.78 -7.96 10.37
CA LEU A 103 9.92 -7.42 11.43
C LEU A 103 9.26 -8.55 12.24
N ASN A 104 8.86 -9.63 11.57
CA ASN A 104 8.24 -10.79 12.20
C ASN A 104 9.26 -11.73 12.87
N SER A 105 10.44 -11.95 12.29
CA SER A 105 11.42 -12.91 12.82
C SER A 105 12.04 -12.50 14.15
N GLU A 106 12.17 -11.19 14.41
CA GLU A 106 12.78 -10.66 15.64
C GLU A 106 11.74 -10.35 16.73
N SER A 107 10.46 -10.66 16.50
CA SER A 107 9.42 -10.62 17.53
C SER A 107 9.52 -11.86 18.44
N LEU A 108 10.48 -11.88 19.38
CA LEU A 108 10.56 -12.92 20.41
C LEU A 108 9.43 -12.78 21.46
N PHE A 109 8.45 -13.68 21.34
CA PHE A 109 7.52 -14.30 22.34
C PHE A 109 6.59 -13.38 23.18
N SER A 110 5.29 -13.66 23.34
CA SER A 110 4.62 -14.95 23.61
C SER A 110 3.68 -15.43 22.50
N VAL A 111 4.08 -16.54 21.88
CA VAL A 111 3.12 -17.53 21.36
C VAL A 111 2.59 -18.24 22.60
N GLU A 112 1.27 -18.19 22.86
CA GLU A 112 0.65 -19.24 23.66
C GLU A 112 0.97 -20.56 22.95
N GLU A 113 1.72 -21.43 23.62
CA GLU A 113 2.11 -22.75 23.13
C GLU A 113 0.88 -23.56 22.75
N ASP A 114 0.62 -23.65 21.45
CA ASP A 114 0.30 -24.91 20.79
C ASP A 114 0.69 -24.76 19.31
N ASP A 115 1.25 -25.81 18.73
CA ASP A 115 1.81 -25.91 17.37
C ASP A 115 3.31 -25.60 17.19
N ARG A 116 4.14 -26.45 17.81
CA ARG A 116 5.27 -27.06 17.08
C ARG A 116 5.20 -28.58 17.25
N PRO A 117 5.08 -29.39 16.19
CA PRO A 117 5.18 -30.84 16.33
C PRO A 117 6.61 -31.19 16.73
N SER A 118 6.74 -31.78 17.91
CA SER A 118 7.97 -32.32 18.45
C SER A 118 8.38 -33.60 17.72
N ASN A 119 9.69 -33.67 17.48
CA ASN A 119 10.51 -34.85 17.22
C ASN A 119 10.24 -35.63 15.92
N ILE A 120 11.12 -35.37 14.94
CA ILE A 120 11.56 -36.39 13.98
C ILE A 120 12.46 -37.34 14.76
N ASP A 121 11.90 -38.44 15.24
CA ASP A 121 12.71 -39.61 15.58
C ASP A 121 13.05 -40.33 14.27
N VAL A 122 14.35 -40.34 13.97
CA VAL A 122 14.95 -41.16 12.93
C VAL A 122 14.80 -42.62 13.37
N VAL A 123 14.02 -43.41 12.63
CA VAL A 123 14.07 -44.87 12.69
C VAL A 123 14.20 -45.41 11.27
N GLU A 124 15.24 -46.22 11.11
CA GLU A 124 15.73 -46.83 9.88
C GLU A 124 14.67 -47.71 9.21
N ALA A 125 14.68 -47.71 7.87
CA ALA A 125 13.90 -48.63 7.07
C ALA A 125 14.59 -50.00 7.05
N ASP A 126 13.88 -51.04 7.50
CA ASP A 126 14.26 -52.43 7.24
C ASP A 126 13.17 -53.16 6.44
N ASN A 127 13.68 -53.68 5.31
CA ASN A 127 13.21 -54.60 4.29
C ASN A 127 11.90 -55.42 4.43
N ASN A 128 11.33 -55.65 3.23
CA ASN A 128 10.67 -56.87 2.70
C ASN A 128 9.13 -56.93 2.54
N ARG A 129 8.75 -56.88 1.25
CA ARG A 129 8.07 -57.92 0.43
C ARG A 129 6.57 -58.25 0.62
N ASP A 130 5.93 -58.15 -0.56
CA ASP A 130 5.01 -59.11 -1.20
C ASP A 130 3.47 -58.87 -1.19
N SER A 131 2.96 -58.84 -2.43
CA SER A 131 1.67 -59.34 -2.94
C SER A 131 0.36 -58.51 -2.80
N TYR A 132 -0.16 -58.11 -3.97
CA TYR A 132 -1.56 -57.77 -4.29
C TYR A 132 -2.35 -59.05 -4.70
N PRO A 133 -3.68 -59.03 -4.99
CA PRO A 133 -4.73 -58.03 -4.70
C PRO A 133 -6.08 -58.62 -4.19
N GLU A 134 -6.90 -57.89 -3.41
CA GLU A 134 -8.37 -58.11 -3.37
C GLU A 134 -9.16 -56.79 -3.16
N ALA A 135 -10.42 -56.84 -3.60
CA ALA A 135 -11.40 -55.81 -3.98
C ALA A 135 -11.81 -54.73 -2.92
N PRO A 136 -12.50 -53.64 -3.32
CA PRO A 136 -12.59 -52.40 -2.53
C PRO A 136 -13.64 -52.51 -1.42
N ASN A 137 -13.19 -52.59 -0.17
CA ASN A 137 -14.04 -52.54 1.02
C ASN A 137 -14.12 -51.10 1.57
N LYS A 138 -15.30 -50.48 1.40
CA LYS A 138 -15.99 -49.50 2.28
C LYS A 138 -15.20 -48.77 3.41
N SER A 139 -14.01 -48.24 3.14
CA SER A 139 -13.26 -47.36 4.07
C SER A 139 -12.78 -46.04 3.45
N GLU A 140 -12.88 -45.87 2.13
CA GLU A 140 -12.55 -44.61 1.44
C GLU A 140 -13.50 -43.44 1.77
N SER A 141 -14.64 -43.71 2.42
CA SER A 141 -15.60 -42.67 2.82
C SER A 141 -15.15 -41.87 4.06
N ASN A 142 -14.15 -42.36 4.81
CA ASN A 142 -13.70 -41.74 6.06
C ASN A 142 -12.26 -41.19 6.02
N GLN A 143 -11.55 -41.29 4.89
CA GLN A 143 -10.22 -40.66 4.72
C GLN A 143 -10.26 -39.23 4.14
N LEU A 144 -11.45 -38.68 3.86
CA LEU A 144 -11.62 -37.32 3.30
C LEU A 144 -12.08 -36.25 4.31
N ARG A 145 -11.98 -36.52 5.62
CA ARG A 145 -12.50 -35.60 6.67
C ARG A 145 -11.48 -34.96 7.61
N ASN A 146 -10.18 -35.04 7.32
CA ASN A 146 -9.19 -34.21 7.98
C ASN A 146 -8.43 -33.34 6.96
N ILE A 147 -9.18 -32.53 6.19
CA ILE A 147 -8.61 -31.34 5.58
C ILE A 147 -8.40 -30.34 6.72
N THR A 148 -7.15 -30.18 7.13
CA THR A 148 -6.70 -29.03 7.93
C THR A 148 -7.33 -27.78 7.31
N GLN A 149 -8.24 -27.11 8.02
CA GLN A 149 -8.89 -25.91 7.53
C GLN A 149 -7.83 -24.82 7.34
N LYS A 150 -7.19 -24.76 6.17
CA LYS A 150 -6.37 -23.63 5.76
C LYS A 150 -7.26 -22.40 5.88
N LYS A 151 -6.86 -21.44 6.73
CA LYS A 151 -7.58 -20.17 6.89
C LYS A 151 -7.91 -19.60 5.50
N PRO A 152 -9.13 -19.07 5.29
CA PRO A 152 -9.50 -18.53 3.99
C PRO A 152 -8.49 -17.49 3.52
N ILE A 153 -8.13 -17.48 2.23
CA ILE A 153 -7.08 -16.61 1.65
C ILE A 153 -7.31 -15.13 2.03
N TRP A 154 -8.56 -14.68 2.07
CA TRP A 154 -8.96 -13.32 2.45
C TRP A 154 -8.79 -12.96 3.94
N THR A 155 -8.31 -13.89 4.76
CA THR A 155 -7.99 -13.67 6.18
C THR A 155 -6.49 -13.75 6.47
N SER A 156 -5.66 -14.09 5.48
CA SER A 156 -4.22 -14.30 5.59
C SER A 156 -3.44 -13.00 5.31
N GLY A 157 -3.60 -12.01 6.19
CA GLY A 157 -2.86 -10.73 6.15
C GLY A 157 -1.54 -10.75 6.90
N TYR A 158 -0.64 -9.80 6.58
CA TYR A 158 0.58 -9.56 7.35
C TYR A 158 0.30 -8.76 8.61
N VAL A 159 0.82 -9.25 9.73
CA VAL A 159 0.63 -8.67 11.05
C VAL A 159 1.92 -8.79 11.83
N LEU A 160 2.32 -7.70 12.47
CA LEU A 160 3.40 -7.64 13.43
C LEU A 160 2.81 -7.71 14.84
N HIS A 161 3.37 -8.59 15.67
CA HIS A 161 3.08 -8.67 17.09
C HIS A 161 4.23 -8.03 17.87
N LEU A 162 3.97 -6.94 18.59
CA LEU A 162 5.00 -6.22 19.34
C LEU A 162 4.42 -5.64 20.64
N ARG A 163 5.04 -5.93 21.80
CA ARG A 163 4.60 -5.45 23.13
C ARG A 163 3.09 -5.64 23.37
N ASN A 164 2.56 -6.85 23.13
CA ASN A 164 1.13 -7.20 23.22
C ASN A 164 0.19 -6.46 22.24
N ASN A 165 0.74 -5.72 21.28
CA ASN A 165 -0.02 -5.06 20.24
C ASN A 165 0.01 -5.87 18.94
N GLU A 166 -1.16 -5.96 18.32
CA GLU A 166 -1.31 -6.47 16.97
C GLU A 166 -1.36 -5.30 15.99
N ILE A 167 -0.38 -5.23 15.09
CA ILE A 167 -0.18 -4.13 14.14
C ILE A 167 -0.32 -4.69 12.72
N SER A 168 -1.28 -4.18 11.97
CA SER A 168 -1.50 -4.61 10.58
C SER A 168 -0.47 -4.00 9.64
N LEU A 169 0.16 -4.83 8.81
CA LEU A 169 1.10 -4.38 7.79
C LEU A 169 0.35 -4.33 6.46
N LEU A 170 0.32 -3.15 5.84
CA LEU A 170 -0.51 -2.82 4.69
C LEU A 170 0.33 -2.29 3.55
N TYR A 171 0.06 -2.69 2.31
CA TYR A 171 0.58 -1.98 1.15
C TYR A 171 -0.37 -0.86 0.76
N ASN A 172 0.17 0.28 0.33
CA ASN A 172 -0.64 1.42 -0.08
C ASN A 172 -1.50 1.08 -1.33
N PRO A 173 -2.85 1.10 -1.22
CA PRO A 173 -3.75 0.73 -2.32
C PRO A 173 -3.56 1.57 -3.59
N THR A 174 -3.21 2.86 -3.45
CA THR A 174 -2.98 3.75 -4.60
C THR A 174 -1.80 3.28 -5.45
N ASN A 175 -0.73 2.83 -4.80
CA ASN A 175 0.44 2.33 -5.49
C ASN A 175 0.22 0.93 -6.06
N LEU A 176 -0.51 0.06 -5.35
CA LEU A 176 -0.89 -1.24 -5.92
C LEU A 176 -1.71 -1.07 -7.21
N LEU A 177 -2.66 -0.12 -7.26
CA LEU A 177 -3.45 0.15 -8.46
C LEU A 177 -2.58 0.69 -9.60
N ARG A 178 -1.67 1.62 -9.31
CA ARG A 178 -0.71 2.18 -10.29
C ARG A 178 0.17 1.11 -10.91
N VAL A 179 0.59 0.14 -10.11
CA VAL A 179 1.39 -0.99 -10.57
C VAL A 179 0.59 -1.91 -11.47
N VAL A 180 -0.66 -2.21 -11.11
CA VAL A 180 -1.56 -2.99 -11.96
C VAL A 180 -1.69 -2.30 -13.32
N ARG A 181 -1.99 -1.00 -13.32
CA ARG A 181 -2.07 -0.18 -14.55
C ARG A 181 -0.81 -0.28 -15.38
N ASN A 182 0.36 -0.01 -14.79
CA ASN A 182 1.63 0.05 -15.51
C ASN A 182 2.03 -1.29 -16.11
N LYS A 183 1.75 -2.42 -15.43
CA LYS A 183 1.95 -3.75 -16.02
C LYS A 183 0.90 -4.06 -17.11
N TRP A 184 -0.34 -3.59 -16.92
CA TRP A 184 -1.43 -3.80 -17.90
C TRP A 184 -1.21 -3.08 -19.23
N LEU A 185 -0.45 -1.98 -19.24
CA LEU A 185 -0.01 -1.32 -20.48
C LEU A 185 0.77 -2.25 -21.41
N THR A 186 1.43 -3.28 -20.86
CA THR A 186 2.31 -4.19 -21.59
C THR A 186 1.72 -5.58 -21.74
N TYR A 187 1.01 -6.07 -20.72
CA TYR A 187 0.49 -7.43 -20.68
C TYR A 187 -0.98 -7.41 -20.32
N ASP A 188 -1.80 -8.05 -21.15
CA ASP A 188 -3.21 -8.28 -20.85
C ASP A 188 -3.38 -9.08 -19.56
N ILE A 189 -4.55 -8.97 -18.93
CA ILE A 189 -4.87 -9.62 -17.66
C ILE A 189 -5.87 -10.74 -17.90
N SER A 190 -5.57 -11.95 -17.43
CA SER A 190 -6.53 -13.04 -17.32
C SER A 190 -7.04 -13.15 -15.88
N PHE A 191 -8.33 -13.43 -15.71
CA PHE A 191 -8.94 -13.56 -14.38
C PHE A 191 -10.19 -14.44 -14.44
N ALA A 192 -10.56 -15.07 -13.33
CA ALA A 192 -11.76 -15.87 -13.22
C ALA A 192 -12.82 -15.13 -12.40
N GLU A 193 -14.03 -15.05 -12.94
CA GLU A 193 -15.18 -14.49 -12.25
C GLU A 193 -16.43 -15.33 -12.58
N ASN A 194 -17.19 -15.73 -11.55
CA ASN A 194 -18.40 -16.56 -11.70
C ASN A 194 -18.17 -17.85 -12.51
N GLY A 195 -17.02 -18.49 -12.30
CA GLY A 195 -16.64 -19.73 -12.98
C GLY A 195 -16.21 -19.58 -14.45
N LYS A 196 -16.14 -18.35 -14.97
CA LYS A 196 -15.68 -18.06 -16.33
C LYS A 196 -14.31 -17.42 -16.30
N VAL A 197 -13.42 -17.89 -17.18
CA VAL A 197 -12.14 -17.22 -17.45
C VAL A 197 -12.41 -16.05 -18.39
N LYS A 198 -11.95 -14.88 -17.98
CA LYS A 198 -12.10 -13.60 -18.65
C LYS A 198 -10.74 -13.05 -19.02
N GLN A 199 -10.70 -12.23 -20.07
CA GLN A 199 -9.47 -11.58 -20.52
C GLN A 199 -9.71 -10.08 -20.71
N ALA A 200 -8.76 -9.27 -20.23
CA ALA A 200 -8.84 -7.83 -20.30
C ALA A 200 -7.61 -7.24 -20.98
N SER A 201 -7.84 -6.42 -22.01
CA SER A 201 -6.78 -5.81 -22.80
C SER A 201 -6.81 -4.29 -22.71
N TRP A 202 -5.62 -3.69 -22.60
CA TRP A 202 -5.47 -2.23 -22.66
C TRP A 202 -5.95 -1.67 -24.00
N ASN A 203 -5.86 -2.46 -25.08
CA ASN A 203 -6.33 -2.07 -26.40
C ASN A 203 -7.82 -1.72 -26.43
N HIS A 204 -8.65 -2.32 -25.57
CA HIS A 204 -10.06 -1.91 -25.46
C HIS A 204 -10.22 -0.51 -24.89
N ILE A 205 -9.34 -0.08 -23.98
CA ILE A 205 -9.37 1.29 -23.43
C ILE A 205 -8.95 2.28 -24.52
N MET A 206 -7.95 1.93 -25.34
CA MET A 206 -7.56 2.76 -26.50
C MET A 206 -8.71 2.86 -27.52
N LYS A 207 -9.34 1.74 -27.90
CA LYS A 207 -10.51 1.74 -28.80
C LYS A 207 -11.68 2.55 -28.24
N LEU A 208 -11.94 2.47 -26.93
CA LEU A 208 -12.96 3.28 -26.26
C LEU A 208 -12.66 4.77 -26.42
N TYR A 209 -11.40 5.18 -26.18
CA TYR A 209 -10.99 6.57 -26.34
C TYR A 209 -11.13 7.04 -27.78
N SER A 210 -10.66 6.26 -28.76
CA SER A 210 -10.77 6.59 -30.19
C SER A 210 -12.23 6.66 -30.66
N ALA A 211 -13.14 5.85 -30.09
CA ALA A 211 -14.56 5.92 -30.41
C ALA A 211 -15.25 7.19 -29.87
N ASP A 212 -14.64 7.87 -28.90
CA ASP A 212 -15.12 9.11 -28.27
C ASP A 212 -14.35 10.36 -28.81
N GLU A 213 -13.35 10.15 -29.66
CA GLU A 213 -12.51 11.20 -30.24
C GLU A 213 -13.31 12.07 -31.22
N GLY A 214 -13.12 13.40 -31.14
CA GLY A 214 -13.88 14.38 -31.94
C GLY A 214 -15.23 14.81 -31.33
N ASN A 215 -15.71 14.18 -30.26
CA ASN A 215 -17.00 14.53 -29.62
C ASN A 215 -16.84 15.49 -28.43
N GLU A 216 -16.13 16.62 -28.59
CA GLU A 216 -15.67 17.47 -27.47
C GLU A 216 -16.76 17.85 -26.45
N ASP A 217 -17.92 18.31 -26.93
CA ASP A 217 -19.04 18.74 -26.06
C ASP A 217 -19.89 17.57 -25.52
N THR A 218 -19.71 16.36 -26.06
CA THR A 218 -20.59 15.21 -25.77
C THR A 218 -19.83 13.93 -25.43
N LYS A 219 -18.55 14.06 -25.03
CA LYS A 219 -17.70 12.92 -24.68
C LYS A 219 -18.38 12.01 -23.67
N PHE A 220 -18.43 10.72 -23.96
CA PHE A 220 -18.90 9.71 -23.03
C PHE A 220 -18.03 9.66 -21.76
N CYS A 221 -16.71 9.84 -21.94
CA CYS A 221 -15.72 9.82 -20.87
C CYS A 221 -14.90 11.12 -20.83
N PRO A 222 -15.47 12.26 -20.37
CA PRO A 222 -14.83 13.58 -20.51
C PRO A 222 -13.52 13.75 -19.71
N LYS A 223 -13.26 12.87 -18.73
CA LYS A 223 -12.00 12.87 -17.98
C LYS A 223 -10.90 12.04 -18.64
N LEU A 224 -11.25 11.16 -19.58
CA LEU A 224 -10.31 10.30 -20.27
C LEU A 224 -9.67 11.11 -21.41
N THR A 225 -8.37 11.31 -21.33
CA THR A 225 -7.58 12.07 -22.32
C THR A 225 -6.48 11.20 -22.90
N GLN A 226 -5.77 11.66 -23.93
CA GLN A 226 -4.59 11.00 -24.46
C GLN A 226 -3.55 10.64 -23.37
N HIS A 227 -3.35 11.48 -22.35
CA HIS A 227 -2.45 11.24 -21.20
C HIS A 227 -2.89 10.08 -20.30
N HIS A 228 -4.09 9.53 -20.51
CA HIS A 228 -4.60 8.35 -19.81
C HIS A 228 -4.39 7.06 -20.58
N VAL A 229 -4.32 7.12 -21.91
CA VAL A 229 -4.49 5.94 -22.79
C VAL A 229 -3.35 5.72 -23.78
N VAL A 230 -2.77 6.79 -24.31
CA VAL A 230 -1.68 6.74 -25.30
C VAL A 230 -0.39 6.42 -24.55
N ILE A 231 0.18 5.24 -24.82
CA ILE A 231 1.30 4.67 -24.04
C ILE A 231 2.47 5.66 -23.87
N ASP A 232 2.79 6.41 -24.92
CA ASP A 232 3.92 7.35 -24.94
C ASP A 232 3.63 8.67 -24.21
N GLU A 233 2.37 9.01 -23.99
CA GLU A 233 1.95 10.22 -23.27
C GLU A 233 1.57 9.96 -21.81
N ILE A 234 1.50 8.70 -21.43
CA ILE A 234 1.09 8.30 -20.09
C ILE A 234 2.21 8.62 -19.09
N ASP A 235 1.91 9.50 -18.14
CA ASP A 235 2.69 9.60 -16.92
C ASP A 235 2.42 8.36 -16.03
N LYS A 236 3.44 7.50 -15.93
CA LYS A 236 3.43 6.28 -15.09
C LYS A 236 3.39 6.58 -13.59
N GLY A 237 3.73 7.79 -13.16
CA GLY A 237 3.65 8.28 -11.78
C GLY A 237 2.26 8.80 -11.40
N SER A 238 1.53 9.40 -12.34
CA SER A 238 0.22 10.02 -12.09
C SER A 238 -0.82 9.07 -11.51
N LEU A 239 -1.21 9.32 -10.26
CA LEU A 239 -2.31 8.62 -9.59
C LEU A 239 -3.68 9.05 -10.14
N ARG A 240 -3.83 10.35 -10.47
CA ARG A 240 -5.07 10.88 -11.05
C ARG A 240 -5.39 10.18 -12.36
N CYS A 241 -4.44 10.13 -13.30
CA CYS A 241 -4.67 9.47 -14.58
C CYS A 241 -4.95 7.97 -14.38
N CYS A 242 -4.20 7.33 -13.48
CA CYS A 242 -4.41 5.92 -13.16
C CYS A 242 -5.82 5.62 -12.64
N THR A 243 -6.29 6.34 -11.63
CA THR A 243 -7.59 6.08 -10.99
C THR A 243 -8.76 6.40 -11.92
N GLN A 244 -8.64 7.40 -12.80
CA GLN A 244 -9.69 7.79 -13.73
C GLN A 244 -9.95 6.72 -14.81
N VAL A 245 -8.92 5.99 -15.23
CA VAL A 245 -9.07 4.82 -16.13
C VAL A 245 -9.93 3.73 -15.47
N PHE A 246 -9.71 3.45 -14.19
CA PHE A 246 -10.47 2.45 -13.43
C PHE A 246 -11.83 2.96 -12.93
N SER A 247 -12.48 3.90 -13.60
CA SER A 247 -13.74 4.46 -13.09
C SER A 247 -14.97 3.64 -13.53
N GLN A 248 -15.99 3.62 -12.67
CA GLN A 248 -17.31 3.06 -13.00
C GLN A 248 -17.87 3.59 -14.33
N ARG A 249 -17.63 4.86 -14.66
CA ARG A 249 -18.08 5.46 -15.93
C ARG A 249 -17.39 4.81 -17.13
N VAL A 250 -16.07 4.70 -17.11
CA VAL A 250 -15.30 4.04 -18.17
C VAL A 250 -15.79 2.60 -18.38
N SER A 251 -15.98 1.84 -17.28
CA SER A 251 -16.56 0.50 -17.36
C SER A 251 -17.96 0.48 -17.99
N SER A 252 -18.85 1.37 -17.53
CA SER A 252 -20.26 1.37 -17.97
C SER A 252 -20.39 1.71 -19.45
N ILE A 253 -19.62 2.70 -19.93
CA ILE A 253 -19.60 3.08 -21.34
C ILE A 253 -18.96 1.98 -22.18
N MET A 254 -17.82 1.43 -21.76
CA MET A 254 -17.16 0.32 -22.47
C MET A 254 -18.11 -0.87 -22.64
N ARG A 255 -18.83 -1.26 -21.58
CA ARG A 255 -19.82 -2.34 -21.64
C ARG A 255 -20.96 -2.03 -22.61
N CYS A 256 -21.43 -0.78 -22.64
CA CYS A 256 -22.48 -0.35 -23.56
C CYS A 256 -22.02 -0.46 -25.02
N LEU A 257 -20.87 0.13 -25.34
CA LEU A 257 -20.31 0.13 -26.69
C LEU A 257 -19.93 -1.28 -27.16
N ALA A 258 -19.46 -2.15 -26.27
CA ALA A 258 -19.23 -3.57 -26.55
C ALA A 258 -20.51 -4.29 -26.97
N LYS A 259 -21.62 -4.04 -26.29
CA LYS A 259 -22.93 -4.62 -26.67
C LYS A 259 -23.46 -4.07 -27.99
N LEU A 260 -23.10 -2.84 -28.35
CA LEU A 260 -23.44 -2.22 -29.63
C LEU A 260 -22.53 -2.65 -30.78
N GLY A 261 -21.52 -3.49 -30.52
CA GLY A 261 -20.62 -4.02 -31.55
C GLY A 261 -19.49 -3.05 -31.96
N VAL A 262 -19.25 -1.97 -31.22
CA VAL A 262 -18.18 -0.99 -31.52
C VAL A 262 -16.79 -1.62 -31.49
N PHE A 263 -16.62 -2.70 -30.72
CA PHE A 263 -15.36 -3.44 -30.62
C PHE A 263 -15.23 -4.57 -31.66
N GLY A 264 -16.16 -4.66 -32.61
CA GLY A 264 -16.17 -5.67 -33.66
C GLY A 264 -16.50 -7.07 -33.11
N SER A 265 -15.80 -8.09 -33.62
CA SER A 265 -15.94 -9.48 -33.19
C SER A 265 -15.28 -9.79 -31.83
N ASP A 266 -14.62 -8.79 -31.21
CA ASP A 266 -13.94 -8.95 -29.94
C ASP A 266 -14.91 -8.87 -28.75
N ASN A 267 -15.36 -10.03 -28.30
CA ASN A 267 -16.29 -10.14 -27.18
C ASN A 267 -15.63 -9.84 -25.81
N SER A 268 -14.29 -9.78 -25.74
CA SER A 268 -13.54 -9.57 -24.49
C SER A 268 -13.48 -8.10 -24.04
N ALA A 269 -14.02 -7.17 -24.83
CA ALA A 269 -14.24 -5.79 -24.38
C ALA A 269 -15.20 -5.73 -23.16
N THR A 270 -16.18 -6.65 -23.09
CA THR A 270 -17.06 -6.75 -21.91
C THR A 270 -16.33 -7.24 -20.66
N ASP A 271 -15.39 -8.17 -20.82
CA ASP A 271 -14.51 -8.65 -19.76
C ASP A 271 -13.58 -7.54 -19.26
N THR A 272 -13.08 -6.69 -20.17
CA THR A 272 -12.29 -5.51 -19.80
C THR A 272 -13.12 -4.53 -18.98
N ALA A 273 -14.37 -4.29 -19.38
CA ALA A 273 -15.28 -3.46 -18.60
C ALA A 273 -15.55 -4.05 -17.20
N ASP A 274 -15.67 -5.37 -17.08
CA ASP A 274 -15.81 -6.06 -15.79
C ASP A 274 -14.57 -5.86 -14.90
N LEU A 275 -13.36 -5.99 -15.46
CA LEU A 275 -12.11 -5.76 -14.73
C LEU A 275 -12.01 -4.30 -14.21
N ILE A 276 -12.35 -3.32 -15.06
CA ILE A 276 -12.35 -1.90 -14.69
C ILE A 276 -13.29 -1.66 -13.51
N LEU A 277 -14.51 -2.21 -13.55
CA LEU A 277 -15.48 -2.09 -12.45
C LEU A 277 -15.03 -2.82 -11.19
N PHE A 278 -14.35 -3.95 -11.33
CA PHE A 278 -13.78 -4.68 -10.21
C PHE A 278 -12.77 -3.82 -9.45
N PHE A 279 -11.80 -3.22 -10.16
CA PHE A 279 -10.79 -2.36 -9.53
C PHE A 279 -11.37 -1.04 -9.02
N ASP A 280 -12.38 -0.47 -9.69
CA ASP A 280 -13.16 0.68 -9.19
C ASP A 280 -13.73 0.40 -7.78
N LYS A 281 -14.44 -0.73 -7.63
CA LYS A 281 -15.03 -1.17 -6.36
C LYS A 281 -13.99 -1.54 -5.33
N LEU A 282 -12.92 -2.23 -5.75
CA LEU A 282 -11.83 -2.62 -4.87
C LEU A 282 -11.18 -1.37 -4.28
N PHE A 283 -10.84 -0.40 -5.13
CA PHE A 283 -10.22 0.84 -4.70
C PHE A 283 -11.13 1.69 -3.81
N ASP A 284 -12.43 1.81 -4.15
CA ASP A 284 -13.41 2.48 -3.31
C ASP A 284 -13.50 1.85 -1.90
N SER A 285 -13.47 0.52 -1.82
CA SER A 285 -13.55 -0.23 -0.55
C SER A 285 -12.36 -0.03 0.39
N PHE A 286 -11.25 0.58 -0.09
CA PHE A 286 -10.07 0.87 0.71
C PHE A 286 -9.90 2.38 0.97
N ASN A 287 -10.67 3.24 0.29
CA ASN A 287 -10.50 4.70 0.34
C ASN A 287 -11.76 5.43 0.82
N GLY A 288 -12.72 4.72 1.41
CA GLY A 288 -13.90 5.32 2.03
C GLY A 288 -13.58 5.99 3.37
N THR A 289 -14.01 7.25 3.53
CA THR A 289 -13.93 8.01 4.79
C THR A 289 -15.31 8.47 5.30
N ASN A 290 -16.26 8.67 4.39
CA ASN A 290 -17.61 9.09 4.73
C ASN A 290 -18.35 8.00 5.49
N ASN A 291 -19.17 8.41 6.46
CA ASN A 291 -20.01 7.46 7.19
C ASN A 291 -21.03 6.75 6.29
N ASN A 292 -21.57 7.45 5.29
CA ASN A 292 -22.57 6.90 4.38
C ASN A 292 -21.98 6.77 2.97
N PRO A 293 -22.37 5.74 2.21
CA PRO A 293 -21.91 5.57 0.85
C PRO A 293 -22.50 6.63 -0.08
N ASP A 294 -21.71 7.05 -1.07
CA ASP A 294 -22.22 7.85 -2.18
C ASP A 294 -23.20 7.03 -3.03
N ARG A 295 -24.11 7.72 -3.73
CA ARG A 295 -25.08 7.08 -4.63
C ARG A 295 -24.36 6.25 -5.70
N GLY A 296 -24.66 4.95 -5.76
CA GLY A 296 -24.06 4.02 -6.72
C GLY A 296 -22.66 3.51 -6.32
N LYS A 297 -22.09 4.00 -5.22
CA LYS A 297 -20.77 3.60 -4.70
C LYS A 297 -20.88 3.03 -3.27
N PRO A 298 -21.48 1.84 -3.10
CA PRO A 298 -21.78 1.27 -1.78
C PRO A 298 -20.55 0.94 -0.92
N LEU A 299 -19.38 0.87 -1.54
CA LEU A 299 -18.10 0.58 -0.89
C LEU A 299 -17.27 1.84 -0.60
N ARG A 300 -17.68 3.01 -1.11
CA ARG A 300 -16.98 4.27 -0.88
C ARG A 300 -17.45 4.93 0.43
N CYS A 301 -17.25 4.23 1.53
CA CYS A 301 -17.58 4.69 2.88
C CYS A 301 -16.77 3.96 3.95
N SER A 302 -16.86 4.40 5.19
CA SER A 302 -16.24 3.72 6.34
C SER A 302 -16.82 2.33 6.54
N VAL A 303 -15.96 1.38 6.95
CA VAL A 303 -16.38 0.00 7.24
C VAL A 303 -17.18 -0.02 8.54
N LYS A 304 -18.32 -0.73 8.54
CA LYS A 304 -19.21 -0.93 9.69
C LYS A 304 -19.63 -2.39 9.74
N ALA A 305 -20.15 -2.85 10.88
CA ALA A 305 -20.55 -4.25 11.06
C ALA A 305 -21.53 -4.77 9.97
N GLY A 306 -22.41 -3.91 9.45
CA GLY A 306 -23.37 -4.25 8.39
C GLY A 306 -23.04 -3.68 7.01
N SER A 307 -21.83 -3.14 6.80
CA SER A 307 -21.47 -2.58 5.49
C SER A 307 -21.10 -3.71 4.49
N PRO A 308 -21.23 -3.50 3.18
CA PRO A 308 -21.04 -4.56 2.18
C PRO A 308 -19.58 -4.98 1.97
N HIS A 309 -18.64 -4.40 2.73
CA HIS A 309 -17.20 -4.58 2.54
C HIS A 309 -16.77 -6.03 2.74
N LYS A 310 -17.25 -6.70 3.80
CA LYS A 310 -16.83 -8.08 4.12
C LYS A 310 -17.23 -9.07 3.03
N ASP A 311 -18.45 -8.97 2.52
CA ASP A 311 -18.93 -9.82 1.45
C ASP A 311 -18.21 -9.52 0.13
N PHE A 312 -18.01 -8.23 -0.18
CA PHE A 312 -17.24 -7.84 -1.34
C PHE A 312 -15.79 -8.34 -1.28
N TRP A 313 -15.09 -8.19 -0.15
CA TRP A 313 -13.72 -8.65 0.02
C TRP A 313 -13.58 -10.16 -0.09
N ARG A 314 -14.57 -10.93 0.38
CA ARG A 314 -14.62 -12.38 0.17
C ARG A 314 -14.61 -12.70 -1.33
N SER A 315 -15.53 -12.11 -2.10
CA SER A 315 -15.59 -12.30 -3.56
C SER A 315 -14.34 -11.78 -4.27
N ALA A 316 -13.84 -10.60 -3.86
CA ALA A 316 -12.66 -9.98 -4.45
C ALA A 316 -11.41 -10.83 -4.26
N SER A 317 -11.26 -11.50 -3.13
CA SER A 317 -10.14 -12.42 -2.91
C SER A 317 -10.13 -13.60 -3.88
N THR A 318 -11.29 -14.14 -4.22
CA THR A 318 -11.40 -15.22 -5.21
C THR A 318 -10.96 -14.73 -6.58
N ILE A 319 -11.42 -13.55 -7.00
CA ILE A 319 -11.05 -12.97 -8.29
C ILE A 319 -9.53 -12.68 -8.30
N LEU A 320 -9.00 -11.94 -7.32
CA LEU A 320 -7.56 -11.60 -7.22
C LEU A 320 -6.67 -12.85 -7.23
N SER A 321 -7.08 -13.93 -6.53
CA SER A 321 -6.30 -15.18 -6.49
C SER A 321 -6.16 -15.86 -7.85
N SER A 322 -7.09 -15.60 -8.77
CA SER A 322 -7.07 -16.11 -10.14
C SER A 322 -6.39 -15.16 -11.15
N MET A 323 -6.19 -13.89 -10.79
CA MET A 323 -5.67 -12.88 -11.72
C MET A 323 -4.21 -13.13 -12.09
N ARG A 324 -3.87 -13.07 -13.38
CA ARG A 324 -2.49 -13.18 -13.86
C ARG A 324 -2.27 -12.21 -15.03
N PHE A 325 -1.04 -11.69 -15.16
CA PHE A 325 -0.63 -11.04 -16.39
C PHE A 325 -0.27 -12.10 -17.41
N MET A 326 -0.67 -11.92 -18.66
CA MET A 326 -0.35 -12.83 -19.77
C MET A 326 1.06 -12.54 -20.28
N THR A 327 2.05 -12.90 -19.47
CA THR A 327 3.48 -12.75 -19.78
C THR A 327 4.00 -13.98 -20.53
N PRO A 328 5.04 -13.83 -21.38
CA PRO A 328 5.70 -14.97 -22.02
C PRO A 328 6.35 -15.94 -21.02
N PHE A 329 6.73 -15.42 -19.85
CA PHE A 329 7.33 -16.19 -18.76
C PHE A 329 6.25 -16.56 -17.73
N LYS A 330 6.36 -17.74 -17.10
CA LYS A 330 5.54 -18.12 -15.94
C LYS A 330 6.02 -17.34 -14.71
N GLU A 331 5.76 -16.05 -14.67
CA GLU A 331 6.02 -15.22 -13.49
C GLU A 331 4.73 -15.12 -12.66
N GLU A 332 4.80 -15.41 -11.37
CA GLU A 332 3.68 -15.10 -10.48
C GLU A 332 3.49 -13.59 -10.41
N SER A 333 2.24 -13.12 -10.58
CA SER A 333 1.94 -11.70 -10.51
C SER A 333 1.99 -11.23 -9.06
N THR A 334 3.18 -10.76 -8.63
CA THR A 334 3.44 -10.27 -7.28
C THR A 334 2.41 -9.27 -6.79
N VAL A 335 1.95 -8.34 -7.64
CA VAL A 335 1.01 -7.28 -7.23
C VAL A 335 -0.37 -7.80 -6.80
N PHE A 336 -0.89 -8.88 -7.41
CA PHE A 336 -2.19 -9.42 -7.02
C PHE A 336 -2.10 -10.14 -5.66
N ASN A 337 -0.96 -10.79 -5.39
CA ASN A 337 -0.66 -11.33 -4.05
C ASN A 337 -0.55 -10.20 -3.02
N LEU A 338 0.08 -9.06 -3.35
CA LEU A 338 0.12 -7.91 -2.44
C LEU A 338 -1.28 -7.32 -2.17
N TRP A 339 -2.16 -7.28 -3.18
CA TRP A 339 -3.57 -6.92 -3.00
C TRP A 339 -4.28 -7.90 -2.06
N LEU A 340 -4.10 -9.21 -2.24
CA LEU A 340 -4.68 -10.24 -1.37
C LEU A 340 -4.22 -10.08 0.07
N THR A 341 -2.92 -9.91 0.29
CA THR A 341 -2.38 -9.73 1.64
C THR A 341 -2.87 -8.45 2.29
N THR A 342 -2.91 -7.34 1.54
CA THR A 342 -3.44 -6.06 2.05
C THR A 342 -4.92 -6.17 2.38
N LEU A 343 -5.71 -6.86 1.56
CA LEU A 343 -7.12 -7.15 1.81
C LEU A 343 -7.29 -7.98 3.10
N GLY A 344 -6.47 -9.03 3.28
CA GLY A 344 -6.47 -9.84 4.50
C GLY A 344 -6.13 -9.02 5.75
N SER A 345 -5.10 -8.18 5.67
CA SER A 345 -4.67 -7.30 6.75
C SER A 345 -5.77 -6.27 7.10
N MET A 346 -6.38 -5.63 6.10
CA MET A 346 -7.49 -4.69 6.29
C MET A 346 -8.71 -5.37 6.92
N HIS A 347 -9.06 -6.56 6.45
CA HIS A 347 -10.18 -7.32 7.01
C HIS A 347 -9.95 -7.64 8.48
N ARG A 348 -8.78 -8.21 8.82
CA ARG A 348 -8.42 -8.55 10.21
C ARG A 348 -8.39 -7.30 11.10
N LEU A 349 -7.85 -6.18 10.60
CA LEU A 349 -7.85 -4.90 11.29
C LEU A 349 -9.28 -4.44 11.60
N CYS A 350 -10.17 -4.43 10.61
CA CYS A 350 -11.56 -4.02 10.79
C CYS A 350 -12.32 -4.93 11.76
N ASP A 351 -12.22 -6.25 11.59
CA ASP A 351 -12.90 -7.23 12.47
C ASP A 351 -12.43 -7.08 13.93
N ARG A 352 -11.16 -6.71 14.15
CA ARG A 352 -10.61 -6.45 15.49
C ARG A 352 -11.05 -5.11 16.06
N LEU A 353 -10.98 -4.02 15.28
CA LEU A 353 -11.31 -2.68 15.74
C LEU A 353 -12.81 -2.50 15.98
N LEU A 354 -13.68 -3.08 15.14
CA LEU A 354 -15.13 -3.01 15.31
C LEU A 354 -15.65 -3.77 16.55
N LYS A 355 -14.85 -4.66 17.13
CA LYS A 355 -15.17 -5.33 18.41
C LYS A 355 -14.80 -4.47 19.62
N GLN A 356 -14.01 -3.41 19.45
CA GLN A 356 -13.61 -2.53 20.54
C GLN A 356 -14.72 -1.52 20.85
N ARG A 357 -14.96 -1.30 22.15
CA ARG A 357 -15.95 -0.30 22.58
C ARG A 357 -15.55 1.08 22.05
N GLY A 358 -16.50 1.79 21.45
CA GLY A 358 -16.33 3.16 20.93
C GLY A 358 -15.90 3.28 19.48
N LEU A 359 -15.63 2.18 18.76
CA LEU A 359 -15.28 2.19 17.33
C LEU A 359 -16.37 1.50 16.49
N ASN A 360 -17.33 2.30 16.00
CA ASN A 360 -18.47 1.79 15.23
C ASN A 360 -18.29 1.90 13.70
N ASN A 361 -17.29 2.67 13.27
CA ASN A 361 -16.95 2.85 11.86
C ASN A 361 -15.42 2.98 11.72
N ILE A 362 -14.86 2.46 10.63
CA ILE A 362 -13.42 2.51 10.34
C ILE A 362 -13.21 3.20 8.99
N PRO A 363 -12.68 4.44 8.96
CA PRO A 363 -12.44 5.18 7.72
C PRO A 363 -11.13 4.69 7.06
N LEU A 364 -11.23 3.75 6.13
CA LEU A 364 -10.06 3.16 5.48
C LEU A 364 -9.28 4.13 4.61
N GLY A 365 -9.89 5.24 4.16
CA GLY A 365 -9.15 6.33 3.52
C GLY A 365 -8.09 6.99 4.41
N HIS A 366 -8.08 6.70 5.72
CA HIS A 366 -6.99 7.10 6.62
C HIS A 366 -5.84 6.08 6.67
N LEU A 367 -5.93 4.95 5.96
CA LEU A 367 -4.92 3.89 5.87
C LEU A 367 -4.25 3.85 4.49
N ASN A 368 -3.99 5.04 3.93
CA ASN A 368 -3.20 5.22 2.71
C ASN A 368 -2.09 6.26 2.93
N CYS A 369 -1.19 6.39 1.96
CA CYS A 369 -0.05 7.32 2.03
C CYS A 369 -0.32 8.69 1.37
N ASP A 370 -1.58 9.08 1.15
CA ASP A 370 -1.90 10.36 0.49
C ASP A 370 -1.23 11.58 1.15
N PRO A 371 -1.14 11.68 2.51
CA PRO A 371 -0.40 12.77 3.15
C PRO A 371 1.06 12.92 2.73
N LEU A 372 1.73 11.79 2.47
CA LEU A 372 3.12 11.80 2.00
C LEU A 372 3.21 12.28 0.55
N GLU A 373 2.23 11.94 -0.29
CA GLU A 373 2.15 12.46 -1.67
C GLU A 373 1.82 13.96 -1.70
N THR A 374 0.97 14.44 -0.79
CA THR A 374 0.74 15.88 -0.59
C THR A 374 2.02 16.58 -0.17
N PHE A 375 2.79 16.00 0.74
CA PHE A 375 4.09 16.56 1.14
C PHE A 375 5.10 16.57 -0.01
N ASN A 376 5.19 15.51 -0.82
CA ASN A 376 6.04 15.52 -2.01
C ASN A 376 5.64 16.62 -2.99
N SER A 377 4.33 16.80 -3.19
CA SER A 377 3.82 17.87 -4.06
C SER A 377 4.19 19.24 -3.50
N PHE A 378 4.11 19.43 -2.19
CA PHE A 378 4.54 20.66 -1.52
C PHE A 378 6.05 20.91 -1.70
N LEU A 379 6.89 19.89 -1.52
CA LEU A 379 8.34 19.96 -1.74
C LEU A 379 8.69 20.39 -3.17
N LEU A 380 8.02 19.80 -4.17
CA LEU A 380 8.33 20.04 -5.58
C LEU A 380 7.75 21.35 -6.11
N ASN A 381 6.69 21.87 -5.50
CA ASN A 381 6.03 23.11 -5.95
C ASN A 381 6.72 24.39 -5.43
N GLN A 382 7.82 24.29 -4.68
CA GLN A 382 8.57 25.47 -4.22
C GLN A 382 9.27 26.19 -5.38
N ASP A 383 9.65 25.47 -6.42
CA ASP A 383 10.18 26.02 -7.68
C ASP A 383 9.71 25.14 -8.86
N ALA A 384 9.22 25.77 -9.93
CA ALA A 384 8.68 25.14 -11.13
C ALA A 384 9.67 24.19 -11.83
N PHE A 385 10.97 24.32 -11.57
CA PHE A 385 12.02 23.47 -12.16
C PHE A 385 12.46 22.31 -11.25
N THR A 386 11.92 22.20 -10.03
CA THR A 386 12.33 21.17 -9.07
C THR A 386 11.80 19.80 -9.47
N ILE A 387 12.69 18.93 -9.95
CA ILE A 387 12.37 17.52 -10.22
C ILE A 387 12.62 16.66 -8.97
N ARG A 388 13.62 17.05 -8.16
CA ARG A 388 13.95 16.42 -6.86
C ARG A 388 14.28 17.51 -5.85
N PRO A 389 13.79 17.42 -4.60
CA PRO A 389 14.14 18.39 -3.57
C PRO A 389 15.61 18.24 -3.18
N THR A 390 16.27 19.34 -2.82
CA THR A 390 17.56 19.26 -2.12
C THR A 390 17.35 18.87 -0.66
N TYR A 391 18.43 18.57 0.06
CA TYR A 391 18.32 18.28 1.49
C TYR A 391 17.79 19.48 2.26
N GLU A 392 18.28 20.69 1.96
CA GLU A 392 17.86 21.89 2.67
C GLU A 392 16.38 22.21 2.40
N MET A 393 15.92 22.06 1.14
CA MET A 393 14.48 22.19 0.82
C MET A 393 13.63 21.19 1.62
N PHE A 394 14.08 19.94 1.72
CA PHE A 394 13.40 18.93 2.53
C PHE A 394 13.37 19.31 4.00
N ARG A 395 14.52 19.70 4.57
CA ARG A 395 14.69 20.04 5.99
C ARG A 395 13.80 21.21 6.39
N GLU A 396 13.81 22.29 5.62
CA GLU A 396 12.99 23.47 5.91
C GLU A 396 11.49 23.19 5.75
N SER A 397 11.12 22.39 4.75
CA SER A 397 9.74 21.95 4.58
C SER A 397 9.27 21.04 5.72
N PHE A 398 10.13 20.13 6.17
CA PHE A 398 9.86 19.25 7.30
C PHE A 398 9.67 20.06 8.59
N LYS A 399 10.55 21.03 8.86
CA LYS A 399 10.41 21.97 10.00
C LYS A 399 9.09 22.74 9.90
N THR A 400 8.79 23.28 8.73
CA THR A 400 7.53 24.01 8.49
C THR A 400 6.33 23.15 8.84
N LEU A 401 6.30 21.88 8.41
CA LEU A 401 5.22 20.95 8.77
C LEU A 401 5.18 20.57 10.26
N LEU A 402 6.32 20.60 10.94
CA LEU A 402 6.39 20.30 12.36
C LEU A 402 5.69 21.38 13.19
N PHE A 403 5.79 22.64 12.74
CA PHE A 403 5.32 23.83 13.45
C PHE A 403 4.02 24.42 12.89
N SER A 404 3.64 24.13 11.65
CA SER A 404 2.40 24.63 11.05
C SER A 404 1.17 23.86 11.53
N GLY A 405 0.14 24.60 11.91
CA GLY A 405 -1.16 24.04 12.29
C GLY A 405 -1.91 23.35 11.15
N ASP A 406 -1.53 23.60 9.90
CA ASP A 406 -2.20 23.04 8.70
C ASP A 406 -2.13 21.51 8.61
N PHE A 407 -1.21 20.88 9.35
CA PHE A 407 -1.10 19.42 9.49
C PHE A 407 -1.57 18.93 10.88
N MET A 408 -1.55 19.79 11.90
CA MET A 408 -2.15 19.57 13.22
C MET A 408 -3.63 19.97 13.19
N ASN A 409 -4.50 19.08 12.72
CA ASN A 409 -5.93 19.40 12.70
C ASN A 409 -6.44 19.75 14.11
N GLU A 410 -7.37 20.72 14.20
CA GLU A 410 -7.97 21.27 15.44
C GLU A 410 -8.60 20.20 16.36
N ASP A 411 -8.77 18.99 15.84
CA ASP A 411 -9.33 17.83 16.55
C ASP A 411 -8.34 17.12 17.49
N MET A 412 -7.05 17.50 17.52
CA MET A 412 -6.11 16.99 18.52
C MET A 412 -6.23 17.78 19.82
N ASN A 413 -6.42 17.10 20.95
CA ASN A 413 -6.43 17.80 22.23
C ASN A 413 -5.00 18.21 22.64
N SER A 414 -4.87 19.23 23.48
CA SER A 414 -3.56 19.74 23.95
C SER A 414 -2.67 18.65 24.54
N TYR A 415 -3.27 17.66 25.21
CA TYR A 415 -2.58 16.50 25.76
C TYR A 415 -1.90 15.63 24.68
N GLN A 416 -2.58 15.35 23.57
CA GLN A 416 -2.01 14.60 22.45
C GLN A 416 -0.89 15.37 21.74
N ILE A 417 -1.02 16.70 21.63
CA ILE A 417 0.03 17.57 21.09
C ILE A 417 1.28 17.48 21.97
N HIS A 418 1.13 17.62 23.29
CA HIS A 418 2.25 17.50 24.24
C HIS A 418 2.90 16.10 24.25
N GLN A 419 2.13 15.03 24.02
CA GLN A 419 2.71 13.69 23.87
C GLN A 419 3.59 13.57 22.63
N LEU A 420 3.21 14.20 21.52
CA LEU A 420 3.98 14.18 20.28
C LEU A 420 5.27 15.01 20.40
N ASP A 421 5.28 16.05 21.23
CA ASP A 421 6.50 16.82 21.55
C ASP A 421 7.62 15.93 22.14
N SER A 422 7.28 14.88 22.90
CA SER A 422 8.26 13.95 23.45
C SER A 422 8.89 13.02 22.39
N LEU A 423 8.18 12.73 21.28
CA LEU A 423 8.79 12.06 20.13
C LEU A 423 9.75 12.97 19.39
N ARG A 424 9.51 14.30 19.40
CA ARG A 424 10.42 15.25 18.77
C ARG A 424 11.81 15.15 19.41
N SER A 425 11.92 15.06 20.74
CA SER A 425 13.23 14.92 21.40
C SER A 425 13.94 13.58 21.19
N TYR A 426 13.22 12.52 20.82
CA TYR A 426 13.74 11.14 20.75
C TYR A 426 14.29 10.75 19.37
N ILE A 427 13.94 11.51 18.33
CA ILE A 427 14.23 11.13 16.93
C ILE A 427 15.30 12.05 16.29
N TYR A 428 15.74 13.08 17.00
CA TYR A 428 17.04 13.71 16.77
C TYR A 428 18.10 12.85 17.47
N ASP A 429 18.64 11.85 16.78
CA ASP A 429 19.82 11.10 17.24
C ASP A 429 20.94 12.08 17.62
N GLU A 430 21.83 11.71 18.54
CA GLU A 430 22.84 12.60 19.14
C GLU A 430 23.72 13.33 18.12
N GLN A 431 23.85 12.81 16.90
CA GLN A 431 24.51 13.50 15.78
C GLN A 431 23.77 14.74 15.27
N THR A 432 22.44 14.83 15.40
CA THR A 432 21.65 16.00 14.98
C THR A 432 21.51 17.03 16.10
N LYS A 433 21.70 16.64 17.36
CA LYS A 433 21.67 17.57 18.52
C LYS A 433 22.78 18.64 18.43
N ALA A 434 23.93 18.29 17.86
CA ALA A 434 25.04 19.23 17.65
C ALA A 434 24.71 20.36 16.64
N LEU A 435 23.67 20.21 15.80
CA LEU A 435 23.31 21.14 14.72
C LEU A 435 22.11 22.05 15.04
N LEU A 436 21.57 21.99 16.26
CA LEU A 436 20.49 22.88 16.73
C LEU A 436 20.92 23.77 17.92
N GLU A 437 22.20 23.71 18.32
CA GLU A 437 22.84 24.65 19.24
C GLU A 437 23.86 25.55 18.52
N ILE A 438 23.47 26.12 17.37
CA ILE A 438 24.00 27.37 16.78
C ILE A 438 22.81 28.05 16.09
#